data_AF-A0A336LEH8-F1
#
_entry.id   AF-A0A336LEH8-F1
#
_cell.length_a   1.000
_cell.length_b   1.000
_cell.length_c   1.000
_cell.angle_alpha   90.00
_cell.angle_beta   90.00
_cell.angle_gamma   90.00
#
_symmetry.space_group_name_H-M   'P 1'
#
loop_
_entity.id
_entity.type
_entity.pdbx_description
1 polymer ?
#
loop_
_entity_poly.entity_id
_entity_poly.type
_entity_poly.pdbx_seq_one_letter_code
_entity_poly.pdbx_strand_id
1 'polypeptide(L)'
;MTQLLLIGYSVNDSFTYSPGVGFNTAEIGAVTVDLYGMARVLVERIKNDPRVNFMKDWKMITVTIGANDICSFVCSLDDPNKLPENHRKNLLKTLRYFRDNMPRTFINVVSKPRVRILLNFSKKTKYCELLQLGMCSCFTGLFFNATSDTRKWFEEIEERFMKVEEEVAKMEEFKGLQEFAVVYQPWGVNSTLDVDGNGDDRTLLGYDCFHSSQKGHSYAGVSLWNNLLQPDKEKQTSWNSPHTRFLCPSPKRPYIYTYNNEVEEKF
;
A
#
# COMPACT_ATOMS: atom_id res chain seq x y z
N MET A 1 5.83 21.07 -25.27
CA MET A 1 6.03 19.93 -24.36
C MET A 1 5.55 20.39 -22.99
N THR A 2 4.34 19.99 -22.58
CA THR A 2 3.80 20.37 -21.26
C THR A 2 4.52 19.54 -20.22
N GLN A 3 5.33 20.17 -19.38
CA GLN A 3 6.05 19.49 -18.31
C GLN A 3 5.06 19.07 -17.23
N LEU A 4 5.02 17.78 -16.89
CA LEU A 4 4.24 17.28 -15.77
C LEU A 4 4.87 17.80 -14.47
N LEU A 5 4.15 18.63 -13.73
CA LEU A 5 4.58 19.09 -12.41
C LEU A 5 4.04 18.13 -11.35
N LEU A 6 4.93 17.38 -10.71
CA LEU A 6 4.61 16.53 -9.55
C LEU A 6 5.00 17.26 -8.27
N ILE A 7 4.07 17.39 -7.34
CA ILE A 7 4.29 17.97 -6.02
C ILE A 7 3.66 17.08 -4.94
N GLY A 8 4.05 17.30 -3.69
CA GLY A 8 3.47 16.60 -2.54
C GLY A 8 4.23 15.37 -2.06
N TYR A 9 5.34 15.00 -2.71
CA TYR A 9 6.24 13.97 -2.20
C TYR A 9 7.06 14.47 -1.00
N SER A 10 7.38 13.57 -0.08
CA SER A 10 8.27 13.88 1.05
C SER A 10 9.71 14.03 0.57
N VAL A 11 10.43 15.04 1.07
CA VAL A 11 11.82 15.32 0.68
C VAL A 11 12.85 14.94 1.74
N ASN A 12 12.41 14.65 2.96
CA ASN A 12 13.25 14.25 4.09
C ASN A 12 12.51 13.23 4.96
N ASP A 13 13.26 12.49 5.77
CA ASP A 13 12.71 11.70 6.88
C ASP A 13 11.99 12.65 7.84
N SER A 14 10.69 12.45 8.02
CA SER A 14 9.82 13.42 8.70
C SER A 14 8.62 12.74 9.34
N PHE A 15 8.18 13.29 10.48
CA PHE A 15 6.85 13.02 11.02
C PHE A 15 5.80 13.78 10.19
N THR A 16 4.52 13.39 10.28
CA THR A 16 3.49 14.03 9.44
C THR A 16 3.26 15.51 9.72
N TYR A 17 3.70 16.03 10.86
CA TYR A 17 3.64 17.45 11.19
C TYR A 17 4.92 18.22 10.85
N SER A 18 5.98 17.52 10.41
CA SER A 18 7.27 18.15 10.11
C SER A 18 7.27 18.86 8.75
N PRO A 19 8.06 19.95 8.58
CA PRO A 19 8.29 20.54 7.27
C PRO A 19 8.88 19.53 6.28
N GLY A 20 8.50 19.64 5.01
CA GLY A 20 9.04 18.78 3.94
C GLY A 20 8.37 17.40 3.79
N VAL A 21 7.38 17.06 4.62
CA VAL A 21 6.61 15.80 4.49
C VAL A 21 5.67 15.79 3.28
N GLY A 22 5.31 16.97 2.77
CA GLY A 22 4.38 17.12 1.65
C GLY A 22 2.97 16.62 2.00
N PHE A 23 2.37 15.86 1.10
CA PHE A 23 1.05 15.25 1.26
C PHE A 23 1.12 13.83 1.84
N ASN A 24 2.26 13.44 2.40
CA ASN A 24 2.36 12.17 3.10
C ASN A 24 1.71 12.29 4.49
N THR A 25 0.76 11.41 4.76
CA THR A 25 0.06 11.29 6.04
C THR A 25 0.32 9.95 6.72
N ALA A 26 1.24 9.13 6.19
CA ALA A 26 1.62 7.87 6.79
C ALA A 26 2.29 8.12 8.15
N GLU A 27 1.81 7.40 9.16
CA GLU A 27 2.32 7.46 10.53
C GLU A 27 2.90 6.13 10.97
N ILE A 28 3.89 6.21 11.85
CA ILE A 28 4.46 5.04 12.51
C ILE A 28 3.35 4.38 13.32
N GLY A 29 3.19 3.05 13.17
CA GLY A 29 2.21 2.29 13.92
C GLY A 29 0.77 2.43 13.43
N ALA A 30 0.50 3.21 12.38
CA ALA A 30 -0.85 3.37 11.85
C ALA A 30 -1.49 2.04 11.46
N VAL A 31 -2.77 1.91 11.78
CA VAL A 31 -3.61 0.74 11.53
C VAL A 31 -4.89 1.12 10.79
N THR A 32 -5.70 0.12 10.43
CA THR A 32 -6.93 0.29 9.65
C THR A 32 -7.90 1.34 10.21
N VAL A 33 -7.98 1.49 11.55
CA VAL A 33 -8.89 2.46 12.18
C VAL A 33 -8.47 3.92 11.96
N ASP A 34 -7.20 4.16 11.63
CA ASP A 34 -6.65 5.51 11.44
C ASP A 34 -6.94 6.07 10.04
N LEU A 35 -7.24 5.20 9.06
CA LEU A 35 -7.40 5.56 7.64
C LEU A 35 -8.30 6.78 7.42
N TYR A 36 -9.46 6.81 8.09
CA TYR A 36 -10.41 7.90 7.92
C TYR A 36 -9.88 9.22 8.49
N GLY A 37 -9.17 9.18 9.62
CA GLY A 37 -8.52 10.35 10.21
C GLY A 37 -7.41 10.90 9.32
N MET A 38 -6.55 10.01 8.83
CA MET A 38 -5.46 10.33 7.90
C MET A 38 -6.00 10.96 6.60
N ALA A 39 -7.09 10.41 6.05
CA ALA A 39 -7.75 10.96 4.86
C ALA A 39 -8.29 12.37 5.06
N ARG A 40 -8.87 12.67 6.23
CA ARG A 40 -9.33 14.02 6.57
C ARG A 40 -8.17 15.01 6.61
N VAL A 41 -7.07 14.65 7.26
CA VAL A 41 -5.85 15.46 7.32
C VAL A 41 -5.28 15.69 5.92
N LEU A 42 -5.25 14.65 5.08
CA LEU A 42 -4.74 14.74 3.71
C LEU A 42 -5.56 15.71 2.86
N VAL A 43 -6.90 15.59 2.87
CA VAL A 43 -7.78 16.48 2.11
C VAL A 43 -7.61 17.93 2.55
N GLU A 44 -7.61 18.19 3.86
CA GLU A 44 -7.39 19.55 4.38
C GLU A 44 -6.00 20.09 4.02
N ARG A 45 -4.96 19.25 4.07
CA ARG A 45 -3.61 19.67 3.68
C ARG A 45 -3.52 20.06 2.20
N ILE A 46 -4.08 19.25 1.31
CA ILE A 46 -4.09 19.53 -0.13
C ILE A 46 -4.93 20.77 -0.43
N LYS A 47 -6.09 20.91 0.22
CA LYS A 47 -7.01 22.05 0.04
C LYS A 47 -6.39 23.39 0.46
N ASN A 48 -5.53 23.37 1.48
CA ASN A 48 -4.88 24.58 1.99
C ASN A 48 -3.48 24.83 1.38
N ASP A 49 -2.99 23.98 0.47
CA ASP A 49 -1.69 24.17 -0.16
C ASP A 49 -1.81 25.11 -1.39
N PRO A 50 -1.16 26.30 -1.38
CA PRO A 50 -1.30 27.28 -2.45
C PRO A 50 -0.69 26.82 -3.79
N ARG A 51 0.10 25.73 -3.79
CA ARG A 51 0.69 25.16 -5.01
C ARG A 51 -0.29 24.25 -5.76
N VAL A 52 -1.42 23.88 -5.14
CA VAL A 52 -2.42 22.98 -5.72
C VAL A 52 -3.68 23.76 -6.05
N ASN A 53 -4.11 23.69 -7.31
CA ASN A 53 -5.48 24.06 -7.65
C ASN A 53 -6.42 22.92 -7.21
N PHE A 54 -6.95 23.03 -5.99
CA PHE A 54 -7.78 21.98 -5.39
C PHE A 54 -8.96 21.53 -6.26
N MET A 55 -9.49 22.38 -7.15
CA MET A 55 -10.60 22.01 -8.02
C MET A 55 -10.16 21.42 -9.37
N LYS A 56 -8.96 21.76 -9.86
CA LYS A 56 -8.55 21.45 -11.24
C LYS A 56 -7.41 20.44 -11.35
N ASP A 57 -6.54 20.37 -10.36
CA ASP A 57 -5.41 19.44 -10.42
C ASP A 57 -5.86 18.03 -10.07
N TRP A 58 -5.26 17.02 -10.72
CA TRP A 58 -5.46 15.62 -10.38
C TRP A 58 -4.64 15.26 -9.13
N LYS A 59 -5.25 14.49 -8.21
CA LYS A 59 -4.59 13.95 -7.01
C LYS A 59 -4.52 12.44 -7.17
N MET A 60 -3.31 11.91 -7.13
CA MET A 60 -3.09 10.47 -7.03
C MET A 60 -2.79 10.14 -5.56
N ILE A 61 -3.64 9.33 -4.95
CA ILE A 61 -3.48 8.87 -3.58
C ILE A 61 -3.16 7.39 -3.60
N THR A 62 -2.18 6.99 -2.80
CA THR A 62 -1.86 5.58 -2.56
C THR A 62 -2.17 5.23 -1.13
N VAL A 63 -3.11 4.30 -0.94
CA VAL A 63 -3.52 3.77 0.36
C VAL A 63 -2.87 2.40 0.54
N THR A 64 -1.97 2.31 1.51
CA THR A 64 -1.31 1.08 1.94
C THR A 64 -1.32 1.03 3.47
N ILE A 65 -1.93 0.00 4.06
CA ILE A 65 -2.08 -0.16 5.52
C ILE A 65 -2.06 -1.66 5.85
N GLY A 66 -2.22 -2.06 7.12
CA GLY A 66 -2.40 -3.48 7.47
C GLY A 66 -1.14 -4.18 8.01
N ALA A 67 0.05 -3.61 7.81
CA ALA A 67 1.28 -4.21 8.35
C ALA A 67 1.24 -4.24 9.88
N ASN A 68 0.97 -3.10 10.53
CA ASN A 68 0.83 -3.02 11.98
C ASN A 68 -0.38 -3.78 12.49
N ASP A 69 -1.50 -3.76 11.76
CA ASP A 69 -2.71 -4.51 12.10
C ASP A 69 -2.38 -5.99 12.34
N ILE A 70 -1.60 -6.59 11.44
CA ILE A 70 -1.19 -8.00 11.52
C ILE A 70 0.01 -8.21 12.45
N CYS A 71 1.00 -7.33 12.43
CA CYS A 71 2.24 -7.55 13.20
C CYS A 71 2.10 -7.31 14.69
N SER A 72 1.32 -6.30 15.10
CA SER A 72 1.37 -5.78 16.46
C SER A 72 0.00 -5.65 17.13
N PHE A 73 -1.09 -5.65 16.36
CA PHE A 73 -2.43 -5.41 16.90
C PHE A 73 -3.37 -6.62 16.86
N VAL A 74 -3.24 -7.53 15.91
CA VAL A 74 -4.20 -8.65 15.71
C VAL A 74 -4.36 -9.52 16.97
N CYS A 75 -3.29 -9.74 17.72
CA CYS A 75 -3.27 -10.51 18.96
C CYS A 75 -3.83 -9.76 20.19
N SER A 76 -4.08 -8.45 20.06
CA SER A 76 -4.70 -7.61 21.09
C SER A 76 -6.21 -7.42 20.91
N LEU A 77 -6.77 -7.93 19.82
CA LEU A 77 -8.21 -7.86 19.55
C LEU A 77 -8.94 -8.96 20.32
N ASP A 78 -10.11 -8.63 20.87
CA ASP A 78 -11.00 -9.61 21.51
C ASP A 78 -11.42 -10.73 20.55
N ASP A 79 -11.65 -10.38 19.28
CA ASP A 79 -11.91 -11.32 18.20
C ASP A 79 -11.09 -10.95 16.96
N PRO A 80 -9.90 -11.57 16.78
CA PRO A 80 -9.03 -11.31 15.63
C PRO A 80 -9.69 -11.58 14.27
N ASN A 81 -10.69 -12.48 14.21
CA ASN A 81 -11.39 -12.79 12.96
C ASN A 81 -12.24 -11.63 12.44
N LYS A 82 -12.56 -10.63 13.28
CA LYS A 82 -13.29 -9.42 12.86
C LYS A 82 -12.40 -8.39 12.16
N LEU A 83 -11.07 -8.53 12.21
CA LEU A 83 -10.15 -7.56 11.62
C LEU A 83 -10.43 -7.28 10.12
N PRO A 84 -10.68 -8.27 9.24
CA PRO A 84 -11.01 -8.01 7.84
C PRO A 84 -12.31 -7.21 7.66
N GLU A 85 -13.35 -7.52 8.44
CA GLU A 85 -14.62 -6.79 8.37
C GLU A 85 -14.49 -5.36 8.91
N ASN A 86 -13.71 -5.16 9.98
CA ASN A 86 -13.37 -3.82 10.46
C ASN A 86 -12.59 -3.04 9.40
N HIS A 87 -11.65 -3.68 8.71
CA HIS A 87 -10.93 -3.07 7.61
C HIS A 87 -11.85 -2.68 6.45
N ARG A 88 -12.80 -3.54 6.07
CA ARG A 88 -13.83 -3.21 5.06
C ARG A 88 -14.56 -1.92 5.42
N LYS A 89 -15.05 -1.81 6.65
CA LYS A 89 -15.78 -0.63 7.14
C LYS A 89 -14.92 0.63 7.08
N ASN A 90 -13.68 0.57 7.56
CA ASN A 90 -12.78 1.72 7.60
C ASN A 90 -12.33 2.15 6.19
N LEU A 91 -12.00 1.18 5.33
CA LEU A 91 -11.61 1.45 3.94
C LEU A 91 -12.78 2.07 3.16
N LEU A 92 -13.99 1.52 3.26
CA LEU A 92 -15.18 2.10 2.63
C LEU A 92 -15.46 3.52 3.10
N LYS A 93 -15.43 3.74 4.42
CA LYS A 93 -15.62 5.08 5.00
C LYS A 93 -14.59 6.08 4.47
N THR A 94 -13.35 5.63 4.31
CA THR A 94 -12.23 6.44 3.80
C THR A 94 -12.37 6.76 2.32
N LEU A 95 -12.66 5.76 1.48
CA LEU A 95 -12.82 5.96 0.03
C LEU A 95 -14.03 6.84 -0.29
N ARG A 96 -15.17 6.64 0.40
CA ARG A 96 -16.34 7.51 0.29
C ARG A 96 -16.02 8.94 0.69
N TYR A 97 -15.24 9.13 1.77
CA TYR A 97 -14.81 10.47 2.17
C TYR A 97 -14.00 11.17 1.08
N PHE A 98 -13.01 10.50 0.47
CA PHE A 98 -12.27 11.07 -0.65
C PHE A 98 -13.18 11.40 -1.83
N ARG A 99 -14.07 10.48 -2.21
CA ARG A 99 -15.06 10.69 -3.29
C ARG A 99 -15.90 11.94 -3.06
N ASP A 100 -16.37 12.11 -1.84
CA ASP A 100 -17.34 13.15 -1.49
C ASP A 100 -16.67 14.52 -1.22
N ASN A 101 -15.35 14.55 -0.95
CA ASN A 101 -14.66 15.77 -0.48
C ASN A 101 -13.49 16.22 -1.34
N MET A 102 -13.08 15.47 -2.38
CA MET A 102 -11.92 15.85 -3.19
C MET A 102 -12.12 15.49 -4.68
N PRO A 103 -12.26 16.50 -5.56
CA PRO A 103 -12.46 16.27 -6.98
C PRO A 103 -11.17 15.83 -7.67
N ARG A 104 -11.30 15.18 -8.83
CA ARG A 104 -10.18 14.71 -9.67
C ARG A 104 -9.19 13.85 -8.89
N THR A 105 -9.71 12.77 -8.34
CA THR A 105 -8.96 11.89 -7.45
C THR A 105 -8.83 10.50 -8.04
N PHE A 106 -7.60 10.00 -8.12
CA PHE A 106 -7.29 8.62 -8.45
C PHE A 106 -6.72 7.95 -7.21
N ILE A 107 -7.34 6.88 -6.74
CA ILE A 107 -6.92 6.15 -5.55
C ILE A 107 -6.37 4.78 -5.94
N ASN A 108 -5.12 4.52 -5.58
CA ASN A 108 -4.55 3.20 -5.52
C ASN A 108 -4.85 2.57 -4.15
N VAL A 109 -5.57 1.46 -4.13
CA VAL A 109 -5.65 0.60 -2.93
C VAL A 109 -4.63 -0.52 -3.12
N VAL A 110 -3.63 -0.58 -2.25
CA VAL A 110 -2.46 -1.44 -2.43
C VAL A 110 -2.42 -2.52 -1.36
N SER A 111 -2.44 -3.77 -1.82
CA SER A 111 -2.06 -4.90 -0.99
C SER A 111 -0.56 -4.89 -0.74
N LYS A 112 -0.16 -4.74 0.51
CA LYS A 112 1.26 -4.76 0.93
C LYS A 112 1.86 -6.18 0.93
N PRO A 113 3.20 -6.32 0.95
CA PRO A 113 3.86 -7.61 1.15
C PRO A 113 3.39 -8.31 2.42
N ARG A 114 3.15 -9.62 2.32
CA ARG A 114 2.71 -10.43 3.47
C ARG A 114 3.74 -10.39 4.59
N VAL A 115 3.28 -10.27 5.84
CA VAL A 115 4.16 -10.15 7.02
C VAL A 115 5.14 -11.31 7.11
N ARG A 116 4.71 -12.52 6.74
CA ARG A 116 5.57 -13.72 6.80
C ARG A 116 6.92 -13.56 6.09
N ILE A 117 6.96 -12.75 5.02
CA ILE A 117 8.18 -12.53 4.21
C ILE A 117 9.25 -11.88 5.09
N LEU A 118 8.86 -10.93 5.94
CA LEU A 118 9.74 -10.24 6.87
C LEU A 118 10.21 -11.15 8.02
N LEU A 119 9.46 -12.24 8.28
CA LEU A 119 9.75 -13.17 9.38
C LEU A 119 10.59 -14.37 8.96
N ASN A 120 10.55 -14.79 7.70
CA ASN A 120 11.11 -16.08 7.28
C ASN A 120 12.28 -15.97 6.30
N PHE A 121 12.97 -14.83 6.25
CA PHE A 121 14.12 -14.65 5.36
C PHE A 121 15.42 -15.26 5.92
N SER A 122 16.25 -15.71 4.99
CA SER A 122 17.53 -16.39 5.21
C SER A 122 18.58 -15.48 5.83
N LYS A 123 19.51 -16.07 6.61
CA LYS A 123 20.66 -15.35 7.20
C LYS A 123 20.26 -14.15 8.06
N LYS A 124 19.17 -14.27 8.82
CA LYS A 124 18.75 -13.26 9.79
C LYS A 124 19.82 -13.09 10.88
N THR A 125 20.11 -11.85 11.26
CA THR A 125 21.05 -11.57 12.37
C THR A 125 20.31 -11.56 13.69
N LYS A 126 21.02 -11.82 14.79
CA LYS A 126 20.47 -11.67 16.16
C LYS A 126 19.88 -10.28 16.42
N TYR A 127 20.45 -9.24 15.79
CA TYR A 127 19.93 -7.88 15.87
C TYR A 127 18.53 -7.77 15.22
N CYS A 128 18.38 -8.29 14.01
CA CYS A 128 17.06 -8.34 13.34
C CYS A 128 16.05 -9.16 14.16
N GLU A 129 16.46 -10.31 14.71
CA GLU A 129 15.61 -11.14 15.57
C GLU A 129 15.10 -10.37 16.79
N LEU A 130 15.99 -9.63 17.46
CA LEU A 130 15.65 -8.82 18.63
C LEU A 130 14.64 -7.71 18.28
N LEU A 131 14.86 -6.98 17.19
CA LEU A 131 13.95 -5.91 16.78
C LEU A 131 12.56 -6.45 16.43
N GLN A 132 12.49 -7.62 15.80
CA GLN A 132 11.21 -8.23 15.41
C GLN A 132 10.32 -8.52 16.61
N LEU A 133 10.88 -8.83 17.79
CA LEU A 133 10.12 -9.04 19.03
C LEU A 133 9.22 -7.85 19.39
N GLY A 134 9.65 -6.63 19.06
CA GLY A 134 8.89 -5.39 19.28
C GLY A 134 8.05 -4.99 18.07
N MET A 135 8.64 -5.02 16.87
CA MET A 135 7.99 -4.51 15.65
C MET A 135 6.90 -5.44 15.10
N CYS A 136 6.98 -6.74 15.40
CA CYS A 136 6.00 -7.74 14.99
C CYS A 136 5.71 -8.70 16.15
N SER A 137 5.27 -8.11 17.26
CA SER A 137 5.11 -8.76 18.56
C SER A 137 4.04 -9.86 18.55
N CYS A 138 2.99 -9.77 17.73
CA CYS A 138 1.99 -10.84 17.62
C CYS A 138 2.56 -12.13 16.99
N PHE A 139 3.58 -12.02 16.15
CA PHE A 139 4.19 -13.17 15.49
C PHE A 139 5.43 -13.70 16.21
N THR A 140 6.16 -12.84 16.92
CA THR A 140 7.48 -13.19 17.47
C THR A 140 7.60 -12.93 18.96
N GLY A 141 6.71 -12.12 19.54
CA GLY A 141 6.77 -11.72 20.94
C GLY A 141 6.39 -12.86 21.89
N LEU A 142 7.25 -13.08 22.89
CA LEU A 142 7.03 -14.09 23.94
C LEU A 142 5.78 -13.79 24.78
N PHE A 143 5.44 -12.51 24.97
CA PHE A 143 4.27 -12.07 25.74
C PHE A 143 2.92 -12.48 25.13
N PHE A 144 2.87 -12.74 23.82
CA PHE A 144 1.63 -13.09 23.11
C PHE A 144 1.55 -14.58 22.77
N ASN A 145 2.40 -15.42 23.39
CA ASN A 145 2.45 -16.87 23.18
C ASN A 145 2.44 -17.25 21.69
N ALA A 146 3.27 -16.59 20.89
CA ALA A 146 3.30 -16.83 19.46
C ALA A 146 3.77 -18.26 19.12
N THR A 147 2.88 -19.08 18.56
CA THR A 147 3.14 -20.45 18.12
C THR A 147 3.05 -20.55 16.59
N SER A 148 3.39 -21.72 16.04
CA SER A 148 3.13 -22.01 14.62
C SER A 148 1.64 -21.84 14.26
N ASP A 149 0.75 -22.27 15.14
CA ASP A 149 -0.68 -22.28 14.90
C ASP A 149 -1.28 -20.87 14.95
N THR A 150 -0.84 -20.03 15.90
CA THR A 150 -1.28 -18.63 15.95
C THR A 150 -0.76 -17.84 14.75
N ARG A 151 0.49 -18.07 14.33
CA ARG A 151 1.05 -17.45 13.11
C ARG A 151 0.25 -17.82 11.87
N LYS A 152 -0.04 -19.12 11.68
CA LYS A 152 -0.86 -19.59 10.56
C LYS A 152 -2.24 -18.95 10.57
N TRP A 153 -2.88 -18.88 11.74
CA TRP A 153 -4.18 -18.22 11.87
C TRP A 153 -4.14 -16.72 11.52
N PHE A 154 -3.09 -16.00 11.94
CA PHE A 154 -2.92 -14.59 11.58
C PHE A 154 -2.61 -14.39 10.09
N GLU A 155 -1.90 -15.32 9.45
CA GLU A 155 -1.72 -15.32 7.99
C GLU A 155 -3.07 -15.51 7.25
N GLU A 156 -3.95 -16.38 7.73
CA GLU A 156 -5.31 -16.55 7.18
C GLU A 156 -6.19 -15.29 7.37
N ILE A 157 -5.97 -14.55 8.47
CA ILE A 157 -6.60 -13.24 8.69
C ILE A 157 -6.05 -12.19 7.70
N GLU A 158 -4.74 -12.15 7.52
CA GLU A 158 -4.07 -11.27 6.55
C GLU A 158 -4.55 -11.51 5.12
N GLU A 159 -4.70 -12.77 4.70
CA GLU A 159 -5.23 -13.11 3.38
C GLU A 159 -6.65 -12.58 3.18
N ARG A 160 -7.52 -12.71 4.19
CA ARG A 160 -8.87 -12.13 4.16
C ARG A 160 -8.85 -10.60 4.16
N PHE A 161 -7.91 -9.98 4.87
CA PHE A 161 -7.71 -8.53 4.87
C PHE A 161 -7.36 -8.02 3.47
N MET A 162 -6.39 -8.66 2.80
CA MET A 162 -5.98 -8.30 1.44
C MET A 162 -7.08 -8.55 0.42
N LYS A 163 -7.90 -9.59 0.63
CA LYS A 163 -9.09 -9.85 -0.20
C LYS A 163 -10.12 -8.72 -0.07
N VAL A 164 -10.31 -8.18 1.13
CA VAL A 164 -11.18 -7.00 1.36
C VAL A 164 -10.68 -5.79 0.55
N GLU A 165 -9.37 -5.55 0.50
CA GLU A 165 -8.77 -4.46 -0.29
C GLU A 165 -9.15 -4.58 -1.78
N GLU A 166 -9.04 -5.78 -2.36
CA GLU A 166 -9.47 -6.05 -3.73
C GLU A 166 -10.97 -5.86 -3.91
N GLU A 167 -11.77 -6.51 -3.08
CA GLU A 167 -13.23 -6.52 -3.20
C GLU A 167 -13.80 -5.10 -3.07
N VAL A 168 -13.31 -4.30 -2.12
CA VAL A 168 -13.75 -2.92 -1.92
C VAL A 168 -13.35 -2.02 -3.08
N ALA A 169 -12.11 -2.10 -3.56
CA ALA A 169 -11.65 -1.29 -4.69
C ALA A 169 -12.42 -1.58 -5.99
N LYS A 170 -12.97 -2.80 -6.14
CA LYS A 170 -13.75 -3.25 -7.29
C LYS A 170 -15.28 -3.07 -7.14
N MET A 171 -15.76 -2.44 -6.07
CA MET A 171 -17.19 -2.21 -5.88
C MET A 171 -17.77 -1.27 -6.95
N GLU A 172 -19.02 -1.54 -7.36
CA GLU A 172 -19.74 -0.74 -8.36
C GLU A 172 -19.88 0.74 -7.97
N GLU A 173 -19.95 1.06 -6.68
CA GLU A 173 -20.05 2.46 -6.23
C GLU A 173 -18.83 3.34 -6.56
N PHE A 174 -17.71 2.73 -6.97
CA PHE A 174 -16.49 3.42 -7.38
C PHE A 174 -16.22 3.33 -8.89
N LYS A 175 -17.13 2.73 -9.67
CA LYS A 175 -17.05 2.63 -11.13
C LYS A 175 -17.91 3.69 -11.81
N GLY A 176 -17.61 3.99 -13.07
CA GLY A 176 -18.35 4.94 -13.91
C GLY A 176 -18.25 6.42 -13.51
N LEU A 177 -17.46 6.76 -12.49
CA LEU A 177 -17.28 8.14 -12.03
C LEU A 177 -16.26 8.89 -12.93
N GLN A 178 -16.58 10.13 -13.32
CA GLN A 178 -15.77 10.90 -14.28
C GLN A 178 -14.48 11.49 -13.69
N GLU A 179 -14.54 11.97 -12.45
CA GLU A 179 -13.41 12.65 -11.78
C GLU A 179 -12.94 11.88 -10.53
N PHE A 180 -13.31 10.60 -10.43
CA PHE A 180 -12.94 9.75 -9.32
C PHE A 180 -12.71 8.32 -9.79
N ALA A 181 -11.62 7.69 -9.37
CA ALA A 181 -11.37 6.28 -9.63
C ALA A 181 -10.71 5.62 -8.42
N VAL A 182 -11.12 4.39 -8.14
CA VAL A 182 -10.42 3.51 -7.19
C VAL A 182 -9.95 2.29 -7.95
N VAL A 183 -8.67 1.95 -7.79
CA VAL A 183 -8.02 0.86 -8.53
C VAL A 183 -7.22 0.02 -7.55
N TYR A 184 -7.47 -1.29 -7.56
CA TYR A 184 -6.69 -2.24 -6.76
C TYR A 184 -5.32 -2.47 -7.38
N GLN A 185 -4.28 -2.52 -6.55
CA GLN A 185 -2.89 -2.71 -6.95
C GLN A 185 -2.28 -3.89 -6.18
N PRO A 186 -2.20 -5.09 -6.80
CA PRO A 186 -1.84 -6.32 -6.09
C PRO A 186 -0.34 -6.58 -5.97
N TRP A 187 0.53 -5.60 -6.24
CA TRP A 187 1.96 -5.86 -6.40
C TRP A 187 2.67 -6.43 -5.16
N GLY A 188 2.07 -6.33 -3.97
CA GLY A 188 2.60 -6.91 -2.74
C GLY A 188 2.14 -8.35 -2.46
N VAL A 189 1.11 -8.85 -3.16
CA VAL A 189 0.40 -10.09 -2.79
C VAL A 189 1.32 -11.32 -2.79
N ASN A 190 2.19 -11.41 -3.78
CA ASN A 190 3.15 -12.50 -4.03
C ASN A 190 4.60 -11.99 -4.04
N SER A 191 4.89 -10.87 -3.36
CA SER A 191 6.26 -10.38 -3.21
C SER A 191 7.16 -11.41 -2.51
N THR A 192 8.45 -11.32 -2.77
CA THR A 192 9.51 -12.11 -2.13
C THR A 192 10.75 -11.24 -1.97
N LEU A 193 11.65 -11.62 -1.06
CA LEU A 193 12.99 -11.02 -0.97
C LEU A 193 13.96 -11.65 -1.98
N ASP A 194 13.67 -12.86 -2.47
CA ASP A 194 14.40 -13.49 -3.56
C ASP A 194 13.86 -13.01 -4.92
N VAL A 195 14.07 -11.73 -5.21
CA VAL A 195 13.54 -11.06 -6.41
C VAL A 195 14.23 -11.48 -7.71
N ASP A 196 15.46 -12.02 -7.63
CA ASP A 196 16.29 -12.38 -8.79
C ASP A 196 16.60 -13.89 -8.85
N GLY A 197 16.00 -14.71 -7.98
CA GLY A 197 16.21 -16.17 -7.93
C GLY A 197 17.58 -16.61 -7.39
N ASN A 198 18.29 -15.71 -6.70
CA ASN A 198 19.63 -15.93 -6.15
C ASN A 198 19.63 -15.98 -4.61
N GLY A 199 18.46 -16.16 -4.00
CA GLY A 199 18.22 -16.12 -2.56
C GLY A 199 17.84 -14.73 -2.06
N ASP A 200 17.45 -14.67 -0.78
CA ASP A 200 16.91 -13.44 -0.18
C ASP A 200 17.87 -12.25 -0.24
N ASP A 201 17.45 -11.19 -0.92
CA ASP A 201 18.15 -9.93 -0.96
C ASP A 201 17.78 -9.03 0.23
N ARG A 202 18.58 -9.14 1.29
CA ARG A 202 18.41 -8.32 2.50
C ARG A 202 18.59 -6.82 2.27
N THR A 203 19.20 -6.39 1.16
CA THR A 203 19.36 -4.96 0.86
C THR A 203 18.04 -4.28 0.47
N LEU A 204 16.99 -5.05 0.20
CA LEU A 204 15.62 -4.56 0.04
C LEU A 204 15.01 -4.07 1.35
N LEU A 205 15.57 -4.47 2.50
CA LEU A 205 15.13 -4.06 3.83
C LEU A 205 16.09 -3.01 4.41
N GLY A 206 15.54 -2.12 5.23
CA GLY A 206 16.30 -1.12 5.99
C GLY A 206 17.14 -1.74 7.09
N TYR A 207 17.79 -0.88 7.87
CA TYR A 207 18.66 -1.31 8.97
C TYR A 207 17.93 -2.14 10.03
N ASP A 208 16.64 -1.90 10.23
CA ASP A 208 15.79 -2.65 11.15
C ASP A 208 15.37 -4.05 10.64
N CYS A 209 15.73 -4.39 9.40
CA CYS A 209 15.36 -5.65 8.75
C CYS A 209 13.83 -5.89 8.67
N PHE A 210 13.04 -4.82 8.62
CA PHE A 210 11.58 -4.88 8.63
C PHE A 210 10.96 -3.90 7.64
N HIS A 211 11.29 -2.62 7.74
CA HIS A 211 10.84 -1.63 6.76
C HIS A 211 11.64 -1.73 5.47
N SER A 212 11.04 -1.34 4.35
CA SER A 212 11.73 -1.28 3.07
C SER A 212 12.88 -0.27 3.11
N SER A 213 14.03 -0.63 2.56
CA SER A 213 15.10 0.34 2.30
C SER A 213 14.73 1.24 1.13
N GLN A 214 15.58 2.21 0.80
CA GLN A 214 15.47 2.95 -0.47
C GLN A 214 15.41 2.01 -1.68
N LYS A 215 16.15 0.88 -1.66
CA LYS A 215 16.09 -0.14 -2.72
C LYS A 215 14.74 -0.86 -2.71
N GLY A 216 14.24 -1.29 -1.55
CA GLY A 216 12.91 -1.92 -1.47
C GLY A 216 11.79 -0.98 -1.96
N HIS A 217 11.86 0.30 -1.59
CA HIS A 217 10.94 1.33 -2.07
C HIS A 217 11.03 1.57 -3.58
N SER A 218 12.21 1.45 -4.20
CA SER A 218 12.32 1.56 -5.66
C SER A 218 11.64 0.40 -6.38
N TYR A 219 11.75 -0.84 -5.86
CA TYR A 219 11.03 -2.00 -6.39
C TYR A 219 9.51 -1.82 -6.23
N ALA A 220 9.04 -1.45 -5.04
CA ALA A 220 7.62 -1.18 -4.80
C ALA A 220 7.07 -0.05 -5.70
N GLY A 221 7.83 1.05 -5.84
CA GLY A 221 7.45 2.20 -6.66
C GLY A 221 7.34 1.86 -8.14
N VAL A 222 8.33 1.14 -8.69
CA VAL A 222 8.28 0.67 -10.09
C VAL A 222 7.19 -0.38 -10.28
N SER A 223 6.95 -1.23 -9.29
CA SER A 223 5.86 -2.19 -9.35
C SER A 223 4.48 -1.51 -9.40
N LEU A 224 4.28 -0.47 -8.58
CA LEU A 224 3.07 0.36 -8.66
C LEU A 224 2.96 1.06 -10.02
N TRP A 225 4.05 1.67 -10.49
CA TRP A 225 4.09 2.36 -11.79
C TRP A 225 3.70 1.44 -12.95
N ASN A 226 4.28 0.25 -13.00
CA ASN A 226 3.95 -0.74 -14.02
C ASN A 226 2.47 -1.14 -13.92
N ASN A 227 1.92 -1.36 -12.71
CA ASN A 227 0.51 -1.71 -12.57
C ASN A 227 -0.44 -0.58 -12.99
N LEU A 228 -0.06 0.69 -12.85
CA LEU A 228 -0.82 1.82 -13.38
C LEU A 228 -0.94 1.75 -14.92
N LEU A 229 0.01 1.11 -15.58
CA LEU A 229 0.10 0.96 -17.04
C LEU A 229 -0.35 -0.42 -17.53
N GLN A 230 -0.96 -1.24 -16.67
CA GLN A 230 -1.48 -2.56 -17.01
C GLN A 230 -2.99 -2.65 -16.74
N PRO A 231 -3.75 -3.31 -17.62
CA PRO A 231 -5.15 -3.63 -17.33
C PRO A 231 -5.24 -4.60 -16.13
N ASP A 232 -6.37 -4.63 -15.42
CA ASP A 232 -6.51 -5.36 -14.16
C ASP A 232 -6.03 -6.82 -14.21
N LYS A 233 -6.36 -7.55 -15.28
CA LYS A 233 -5.98 -8.96 -15.47
C LYS A 233 -4.48 -9.17 -15.65
N GLU A 234 -3.73 -8.14 -16.03
CA GLU A 234 -2.29 -8.20 -16.32
C GLU A 234 -1.42 -7.56 -15.23
N LYS A 235 -2.04 -6.98 -14.19
CA LYS A 235 -1.30 -6.37 -13.08
C LYS A 235 -0.39 -7.38 -12.43
N GLN A 236 0.86 -6.99 -12.21
CA GLN A 236 1.79 -7.86 -11.52
C GLN A 236 1.45 -7.96 -10.03
N THR A 237 1.73 -9.12 -9.46
CA THR A 237 1.44 -9.44 -8.07
C THR A 237 2.69 -9.52 -7.18
N SER A 238 3.87 -9.27 -7.76
CA SER A 238 5.16 -9.39 -7.10
C SER A 238 6.12 -8.26 -7.51
N TRP A 239 7.28 -8.21 -6.86
CA TRP A 239 8.34 -7.26 -7.19
C TRP A 239 9.22 -7.81 -8.31
N ASN A 240 9.59 -6.94 -9.24
CA ASN A 240 10.59 -7.20 -10.28
C ASN A 240 11.69 -6.14 -10.15
N SER A 241 12.92 -6.49 -10.54
CA SER A 241 14.00 -5.51 -10.58
C SER A 241 13.62 -4.32 -11.48
N PRO A 242 13.73 -3.07 -10.98
CA PRO A 242 13.55 -1.87 -11.80
C PRO A 242 14.42 -1.85 -13.07
N HIS A 243 15.56 -2.54 -13.04
CA HIS A 243 16.48 -2.64 -14.17
C HIS A 243 15.98 -3.61 -15.26
N THR A 244 15.14 -4.58 -14.91
CA THR A 244 14.64 -5.58 -15.84
C THR A 244 13.25 -5.25 -16.37
N ARG A 245 12.39 -4.62 -15.55
CA ARG A 245 11.00 -4.31 -15.93
C ARG A 245 10.58 -2.91 -15.46
N PHE A 246 10.63 -1.97 -16.39
CA PHE A 246 10.07 -0.63 -16.25
C PHE A 246 9.23 -0.29 -17.48
N LEU A 247 7.92 -0.14 -17.31
CA LEU A 247 6.99 0.13 -18.40
C LEU A 247 6.94 1.63 -18.71
N CYS A 248 6.89 1.97 -20.00
CA CYS A 248 6.63 3.31 -20.48
C CYS A 248 5.24 3.35 -21.14
N PRO A 249 4.48 4.45 -20.99
CA PRO A 249 3.24 4.64 -21.74
C PRO A 249 3.50 4.53 -23.25
N SER A 250 2.56 3.92 -23.98
CA SER A 250 2.66 3.80 -25.44
C SER A 250 1.74 4.80 -26.13
N PRO A 251 1.97 5.16 -27.41
CA PRO A 251 1.03 5.99 -28.16
C PRO A 251 -0.39 5.42 -28.26
N LYS A 252 -0.54 4.08 -28.21
CA LYS A 252 -1.84 3.41 -28.23
C LYS A 252 -2.55 3.45 -26.88
N ARG A 253 -1.79 3.49 -25.78
CA ARG A 253 -2.28 3.48 -24.40
C ARG A 253 -1.58 4.59 -23.59
N PRO A 254 -1.82 5.88 -23.89
CA PRO A 254 -1.16 7.00 -23.21
C PRO A 254 -1.91 7.40 -21.93
N TYR A 255 -2.40 6.43 -21.15
CA TYR A 255 -3.26 6.65 -19.99
C TYR A 255 -2.98 5.63 -18.89
N ILE A 256 -3.45 5.95 -17.68
CA ILE A 256 -3.48 5.04 -16.53
C ILE A 256 -4.76 4.20 -16.60
N TYR A 257 -4.63 2.91 -16.32
CA TYR A 257 -5.77 1.99 -16.31
C TYR A 257 -6.68 2.20 -15.09
N THR A 258 -7.97 2.10 -15.37
CA THR A 258 -9.09 2.10 -14.43
C THR A 258 -10.10 1.06 -14.91
N TYR A 259 -11.00 0.62 -14.03
CA TYR A 259 -12.10 -0.26 -14.42
C TYR A 259 -13.04 0.33 -15.49
N ASN A 260 -12.96 1.65 -15.75
CA ASN A 260 -13.81 2.34 -16.72
C ASN A 260 -13.20 2.40 -18.13
N ASN A 261 -11.87 2.28 -18.28
CA ASN A 261 -11.16 2.39 -19.55
C ASN A 261 -10.44 1.09 -19.95
N GLU A 262 -10.77 -0.02 -19.29
CA GLU A 262 -10.25 -1.37 -19.57
C GLU A 262 -10.95 -2.10 -20.72
N VAL A 263 -11.93 -1.47 -21.40
CA VAL A 263 -12.73 -2.15 -22.43
C VAL A 263 -11.82 -2.76 -23.50
N GLU A 264 -11.91 -4.09 -23.62
CA GLU A 264 -11.20 -4.92 -24.60
C GLU A 264 -11.34 -4.31 -26.00
N GLU A 265 -10.22 -3.95 -26.62
CA GLU A 265 -10.13 -3.90 -28.08
C GLU A 265 -10.46 -5.32 -28.56
N LYS A 266 -11.72 -5.55 -28.95
CA LYS A 266 -12.08 -6.73 -29.74
C LYS A 266 -11.29 -6.62 -31.04
N PHE A 267 -10.18 -7.36 -31.11
CA PHE A 267 -9.48 -7.62 -32.36
C PHE A 267 -10.37 -8.41 -33.31
#